data_AF-A0A943NSR2-F1
#
_entry.id   AF-A0A943NSR2-F1
#
_cell.length_a   1.000
_cell.length_b   1.000
_cell.length_c   1.000
_cell.angle_alpha   90.00
_cell.angle_beta   90.00
_cell.angle_gamma   90.00
#
_symmetry.space_group_name_H-M   'P 1'
#
loop_
_entity.id
_entity.type
_entity.pdbx_description
1 polymer ?
#
loop_
_entity_poly.entity_id
_entity_poly.type
_entity_poly.pdbx_seq_one_letter_code
_entity_poly.pdbx_strand_id
1 'polypeptide(L)'
;MRKIKFGTTVQATTPEKIEELRLKNPESVRSTGEAIDYLCNLLTGLQPRVARALDEACLREARQITNEMKALPVDGSEEMSFSQLELYREQFQRLHDHFSLYCEKEERPQGMRRVDLLGGDYAVLPSSWTLLETEECAKSCSQVGIIEIRGGAKYDAPHFAFFHNGEYSQKDKLQRATKLWPRMTDVMRDEVKLVTDDEGHYLNMDEHLAAPIICYFNLLDASYYQSMELEPPYGAMIYRNNVA
;
A
#
# COMPACT_ATOMS: atom_id res chain seq x y z
N MET A 1 -0.54 33.04 -47.32
CA MET A 1 -0.60 32.64 -45.90
C MET A 1 -1.52 33.60 -45.15
N ARG A 2 -2.72 33.16 -44.76
CA ARG A 2 -3.56 33.92 -43.81
C ARG A 2 -3.58 33.16 -42.50
N LYS A 3 -2.84 33.68 -41.52
CA LYS A 3 -2.92 33.30 -40.11
C LYS A 3 -3.76 34.37 -39.40
N ILE A 4 -4.72 33.96 -38.58
CA ILE A 4 -5.42 34.81 -37.63
C ILE A 4 -5.15 34.25 -36.22
N LYS A 5 -4.88 35.13 -35.26
CA LYS A 5 -4.50 34.88 -33.85
C LYS A 5 -5.36 35.78 -32.96
N PHE A 6 -5.72 35.45 -31.70
CA PHE A 6 -4.91 34.87 -30.63
C PHE A 6 -5.69 33.86 -29.76
N GLY A 7 -5.01 32.79 -29.34
CA GLY A 7 -5.42 31.93 -28.21
C GLY A 7 -5.47 30.42 -28.45
N THR A 8 -5.32 29.94 -29.69
CA THR A 8 -5.72 28.57 -30.06
C THR A 8 -4.99 28.10 -31.31
N THR A 9 -3.94 27.29 -31.17
CA THR A 9 -3.50 26.44 -32.28
C THR A 9 -3.93 25.02 -31.95
N VAL A 10 -5.03 24.57 -32.55
CA VAL A 10 -5.44 23.16 -32.50
C VAL A 10 -4.78 22.43 -33.67
N GLN A 11 -4.50 21.13 -33.51
CA GLN A 11 -3.98 20.33 -34.62
C GLN A 11 -4.96 20.37 -35.79
N ALA A 12 -4.46 20.33 -37.03
CA ALA A 12 -5.30 20.39 -38.23
C ALA A 12 -6.38 19.29 -38.27
N THR A 13 -6.12 18.15 -37.64
CA THR A 13 -7.04 17.00 -37.55
C THR A 13 -8.06 17.10 -36.41
N THR A 14 -7.94 18.09 -35.52
CA THR A 14 -8.84 18.25 -34.36
C THR A 14 -10.30 18.49 -34.77
N PRO A 15 -10.61 19.38 -35.74
CA PRO A 15 -11.99 19.60 -36.17
C PRO A 15 -12.64 18.35 -36.74
N GLU A 16 -11.91 17.57 -37.54
CA GLU A 16 -12.39 16.32 -38.13
C GLU A 16 -12.71 15.27 -37.04
N LYS A 17 -11.84 15.14 -36.03
CA LYS A 17 -12.06 14.23 -34.90
C LYS A 17 -13.25 14.63 -34.03
N ILE A 18 -13.47 15.94 -33.84
CA ILE A 18 -14.64 16.44 -33.11
C ILE A 18 -15.92 16.12 -33.88
N GLU A 19 -15.91 16.27 -35.20
CA GLU A 19 -17.06 15.92 -36.03
C GLU A 19 -17.34 14.41 -35.99
N GLU A 20 -16.31 13.58 -36.05
CA GLU A 20 -16.45 12.13 -35.89
C GLU A 20 -17.07 11.76 -34.53
N LEU A 21 -16.64 12.40 -33.44
CA LEU A 21 -17.20 12.17 -32.11
C LEU A 21 -18.68 12.55 -32.03
N ARG A 22 -19.07 13.68 -32.65
CA ARG A 22 -20.47 14.14 -32.75
C ARG A 22 -21.33 13.15 -33.52
N LEU A 23 -20.83 12.65 -34.66
CA LEU A 23 -21.55 11.67 -35.47
C LEU A 23 -21.73 10.34 -34.75
N LYS A 24 -20.77 9.93 -33.90
CA LYS A 24 -20.86 8.72 -33.08
C LYS A 24 -21.75 8.87 -31.85
N ASN A 25 -21.94 10.09 -31.34
CA ASN A 25 -22.71 10.36 -30.11
C ASN A 25 -23.69 11.56 -30.28
N PRO A 26 -24.62 11.52 -31.24
CA PRO A 26 -25.42 12.68 -31.61
C PRO A 26 -26.39 13.15 -30.52
N GLU A 27 -26.80 12.24 -29.64
CA GLU A 27 -27.71 12.54 -28.52
C GLU A 27 -27.03 13.34 -27.40
N SER A 28 -25.74 13.10 -27.19
CA SER A 28 -24.97 13.66 -26.07
C SER A 28 -24.01 14.78 -26.48
N VAL A 29 -23.64 14.86 -27.76
CA VAL A 29 -22.61 15.79 -28.26
C VAL A 29 -23.10 16.48 -29.54
N ARG A 30 -23.74 17.64 -29.38
CA ARG A 30 -24.35 18.39 -30.50
C ARG A 30 -23.49 19.55 -30.97
N SER A 31 -22.58 20.02 -30.13
CA SER A 31 -21.70 21.15 -30.40
C SER A 31 -20.24 20.83 -30.06
N THR A 32 -19.32 21.66 -30.54
CA THR A 32 -17.90 21.57 -30.18
C THR A 32 -17.66 21.73 -28.69
N GLY A 33 -18.43 22.58 -28.00
CA GLY A 33 -18.32 22.76 -26.55
C GLY A 33 -18.70 21.48 -25.81
N GLU A 34 -19.84 20.88 -26.14
CA GLU A 34 -20.28 19.61 -25.55
C GLU A 34 -19.31 18.46 -25.85
N ALA A 35 -18.61 18.50 -26.99
CA ALA A 35 -17.58 17.50 -27.31
C ALA A 35 -16.38 17.60 -26.36
N ILE A 36 -15.97 18.82 -26.02
CA ILE A 36 -14.91 19.07 -25.04
C ILE A 36 -15.38 18.62 -23.66
N ASP A 37 -16.58 19.04 -23.23
CA ASP A 37 -17.13 18.66 -21.92
C ASP A 37 -17.26 17.15 -21.77
N TYR A 38 -17.74 16.48 -22.82
CA TYR A 38 -17.83 15.02 -22.87
C TYR A 38 -16.47 14.35 -22.65
N LEU A 39 -15.44 14.77 -23.38
CA LEU A 39 -14.09 14.22 -23.24
C LEU A 39 -13.48 14.54 -21.87
N CYS A 40 -13.69 15.75 -21.35
CA CYS A 40 -13.24 16.16 -20.02
C CYS A 40 -13.88 15.31 -18.92
N ASN A 41 -15.19 15.07 -18.99
CA ASN A 41 -15.89 14.24 -18.00
C ASN A 41 -15.51 12.77 -18.09
N LEU A 42 -15.13 12.27 -19.27
CA LEU A 42 -14.70 10.90 -19.46
C LEU A 42 -13.28 10.65 -18.94
N LEU A 43 -12.38 11.62 -19.13
CA LEU A 43 -10.94 11.43 -18.94
C LEU A 43 -10.40 12.10 -17.67
N THR A 44 -11.13 13.02 -17.06
CA THR A 44 -10.70 13.75 -15.86
C THR A 44 -11.64 13.48 -14.68
N GLY A 45 -11.17 13.73 -13.45
CA GLY A 45 -11.97 13.48 -12.24
C GLY A 45 -12.28 12.01 -11.98
N LEU A 46 -11.48 11.09 -12.54
CA LEU A 46 -11.68 9.65 -12.36
C LEU A 46 -11.55 9.25 -10.90
N GLN A 47 -12.43 8.36 -10.45
CA GLN A 47 -12.29 7.75 -9.13
C GLN A 47 -11.02 6.88 -9.09
N PRO A 48 -10.26 6.87 -7.98
CA PRO A 48 -8.96 6.19 -7.87
C PRO A 48 -8.97 4.72 -8.28
N ARG A 49 -10.01 3.98 -7.89
CA ARG A 49 -10.21 2.58 -8.28
C ARG A 49 -10.34 2.40 -9.80
N VAL A 50 -11.08 3.30 -10.45
CA VAL A 50 -11.30 3.27 -11.90
C VAL A 50 -10.02 3.64 -12.63
N ALA A 51 -9.34 4.71 -12.18
CA ALA A 51 -8.06 5.14 -12.73
C ALA A 51 -7.02 4.01 -12.68
N ARG A 52 -6.90 3.31 -11.55
CA ARG A 52 -5.97 2.18 -11.40
C ARG A 52 -6.26 1.03 -12.36
N ALA A 53 -7.52 0.64 -12.51
CA ALA A 53 -7.89 -0.44 -13.41
C ALA A 53 -7.52 -0.11 -14.88
N LEU A 54 -7.73 1.14 -15.29
CA LEU A 54 -7.37 1.62 -16.63
C LEU A 54 -5.85 1.75 -16.80
N ASP A 55 -5.16 2.28 -15.79
CA ASP A 55 -3.70 2.42 -15.74
C ASP A 55 -3.00 1.07 -15.92
N GLU A 56 -3.37 0.08 -15.11
CA GLU A 56 -2.81 -1.26 -15.19
C GLU A 56 -3.10 -1.93 -16.54
N ALA A 57 -4.29 -1.71 -17.11
CA ALA A 57 -4.62 -2.23 -18.44
C ALA A 57 -3.72 -1.62 -19.51
N CYS A 58 -3.54 -0.30 -19.51
CA CYS A 58 -2.66 0.38 -20.46
C CYS A 58 -1.21 -0.12 -20.35
N LEU A 59 -0.72 -0.29 -19.11
CA LEU A 59 0.63 -0.77 -18.87
C LEU A 59 0.83 -2.23 -19.32
N ARG A 60 -0.16 -3.11 -19.12
CA ARG A 60 -0.12 -4.49 -19.61
C ARG A 60 -0.04 -4.55 -21.13
N GLU A 61 -0.92 -3.83 -21.82
CA GLU A 61 -0.95 -3.80 -23.29
C GLU A 61 0.34 -3.22 -23.88
N ALA A 62 0.84 -2.11 -23.32
CA ALA A 62 2.10 -1.52 -23.76
C ALA A 62 3.29 -2.50 -23.63
N ARG A 63 3.32 -3.30 -22.54
CA ARG A 63 4.33 -4.34 -22.35
C ARG A 63 4.18 -5.49 -23.34
N GLN A 64 2.95 -5.92 -23.62
CA GLN A 64 2.69 -6.97 -24.60
C GLN A 64 3.17 -6.53 -25.99
N ILE A 65 2.79 -5.33 -26.43
CA ILE A 65 3.24 -4.76 -27.70
C ILE A 65 4.77 -4.65 -27.75
N THR A 66 5.40 -4.23 -26.66
CA THR A 66 6.87 -4.17 -26.57
C THR A 66 7.52 -5.54 -26.80
N ASN A 67 6.89 -6.62 -26.31
CA ASN A 67 7.37 -7.98 -26.53
C ASN A 67 7.14 -8.45 -27.98
N GLU A 68 6.00 -8.12 -28.56
CA GLU A 68 5.70 -8.41 -29.97
C GLU A 68 6.69 -7.71 -30.90
N MET A 69 7.01 -6.44 -30.65
CA MET A 69 8.02 -5.68 -31.39
C MET A 69 9.41 -6.33 -31.30
N LYS A 70 9.81 -6.84 -30.13
CA LYS A 70 11.09 -7.52 -29.94
C LYS A 70 11.16 -8.87 -30.66
N ALA A 71 10.02 -9.48 -30.95
CA ALA A 71 9.95 -10.75 -31.66
C ALA A 71 10.03 -10.58 -33.19
N LEU A 72 9.91 -9.35 -33.71
CA LEU A 72 10.03 -9.08 -35.14
C LEU A 72 11.48 -9.25 -35.64
N PRO A 73 11.68 -9.69 -36.89
CA PRO A 73 12.99 -9.75 -37.52
C PRO A 73 13.69 -8.38 -37.57
N VAL A 74 15.00 -8.35 -37.27
CA VAL A 74 15.83 -7.12 -37.27
C VAL A 74 16.30 -6.73 -38.67
N ASP A 75 15.96 -7.54 -39.69
CA ASP A 75 16.39 -7.36 -41.08
C ASP A 75 15.60 -6.29 -41.85
N GLY A 76 14.63 -5.63 -41.20
CA GLY A 76 13.80 -4.58 -41.79
C GLY A 76 12.65 -5.09 -42.68
N SER A 77 12.45 -6.41 -42.78
CA SER A 77 11.35 -6.98 -43.57
C SER A 77 9.95 -6.58 -43.08
N GLU A 78 9.83 -6.26 -41.78
CA GLU A 78 8.57 -5.96 -41.10
C GLU A 78 8.49 -4.50 -40.60
N GLU A 79 9.15 -3.55 -41.27
CA GLU A 79 9.18 -2.13 -40.87
C GLU A 79 7.79 -1.49 -40.72
N MET A 80 6.85 -1.85 -41.59
CA MET A 80 5.48 -1.34 -41.51
C MET A 80 4.75 -1.87 -40.27
N SER A 81 4.89 -3.17 -39.99
CA SER A 81 4.33 -3.83 -38.80
C SER A 81 4.93 -3.23 -37.53
N PHE A 82 6.24 -3.03 -37.50
CA PHE A 82 6.93 -2.37 -36.39
C PHE A 82 6.40 -0.94 -36.15
N SER A 83 6.26 -0.14 -37.21
CA SER A 83 5.78 1.25 -37.11
C SER A 83 4.35 1.34 -36.58
N GLN A 84 3.48 0.38 -36.92
CA GLN A 84 2.12 0.31 -36.39
C GLN A 84 2.09 -0.07 -34.92
N LEU A 85 2.87 -1.08 -34.52
CA LEU A 85 3.00 -1.48 -33.11
C LEU A 85 3.57 -0.34 -32.25
N GLU A 86 4.56 0.39 -32.76
CA GLU A 86 5.11 1.57 -32.09
C GLU A 86 4.02 2.61 -31.81
N LEU A 87 3.17 2.91 -32.81
CA LEU A 87 2.06 3.84 -32.65
C LEU A 87 1.06 3.39 -31.57
N TYR A 88 0.72 2.09 -31.52
CA TYR A 88 -0.15 1.55 -30.48
C TYR A 88 0.49 1.65 -29.10
N ARG A 89 1.78 1.29 -28.99
CA ARG A 89 2.53 1.41 -27.73
C ARG A 89 2.55 2.85 -27.22
N GLU A 90 2.83 3.82 -28.09
CA GLU A 90 2.83 5.24 -27.73
C GLU A 90 1.45 5.74 -27.29
N GLN A 91 0.36 5.19 -27.84
CA GLN A 91 -0.99 5.53 -27.40
C GLN A 91 -1.28 4.98 -26.00
N PHE A 92 -1.00 3.70 -25.76
CA PHE A 92 -1.16 3.10 -24.42
C PHE A 92 -0.27 3.76 -23.37
N GLN A 93 0.96 4.11 -23.74
CA GLN A 93 1.87 4.82 -22.82
C GLN A 93 1.31 6.19 -22.43
N ARG A 94 0.79 6.98 -23.38
CA ARG A 94 0.16 8.27 -23.07
C ARG A 94 -1.07 8.13 -22.18
N LEU A 95 -1.88 7.08 -22.37
CA LEU A 95 -3.03 6.80 -21.51
C LEU A 95 -2.59 6.38 -20.10
N HIS A 96 -1.58 5.53 -19.97
CA HIS A 96 -0.95 5.18 -18.70
C HIS A 96 -0.44 6.44 -17.97
N ASP A 97 0.36 7.26 -18.65
CA ASP A 97 0.91 8.49 -18.07
C ASP A 97 -0.23 9.40 -17.56
N HIS A 98 -1.34 9.51 -18.29
CA HIS A 98 -2.51 10.28 -17.88
C HIS A 98 -3.28 9.67 -16.70
N PHE A 99 -3.62 8.38 -16.74
CA PHE A 99 -4.41 7.72 -15.69
C PHE A 99 -3.64 7.54 -14.39
N SER A 100 -2.32 7.38 -14.45
CA SER A 100 -1.45 7.32 -13.27
C SER A 100 -1.56 8.57 -12.38
N LEU A 101 -1.94 9.73 -12.92
CA LEU A 101 -2.16 10.98 -12.18
C LEU A 101 -3.38 10.93 -11.26
N TYR A 102 -4.38 10.09 -11.59
CA TYR A 102 -5.64 9.95 -10.86
C TYR A 102 -5.68 8.68 -10.01
N CYS A 103 -4.71 7.79 -10.19
CA CYS A 103 -4.47 6.79 -9.17
C CYS A 103 -4.19 7.56 -7.89
N GLU A 104 -4.99 7.32 -6.84
CA GLU A 104 -4.50 7.60 -5.50
C GLU A 104 -3.09 7.02 -5.48
N LYS A 105 -2.10 7.87 -5.17
CA LYS A 105 -0.91 7.35 -4.55
C LYS A 105 -1.49 6.50 -3.44
N GLU A 106 -1.45 5.18 -3.61
CA GLU A 106 -1.41 4.32 -2.45
C GLU A 106 -0.19 4.85 -1.72
N GLU A 107 -0.40 5.83 -0.84
CA GLU A 107 0.22 5.81 0.45
C GLU A 107 -0.25 4.50 1.09
N ARG A 108 0.22 3.36 0.56
CA ARG A 108 0.82 2.39 1.44
C ARG A 108 1.79 3.25 2.22
N PRO A 109 1.53 3.53 3.51
CA PRO A 109 2.48 4.29 4.28
C PRO A 109 3.81 3.57 4.05
N GLN A 110 4.79 4.28 3.46
CA GLN A 110 5.99 3.63 2.96
C GLN A 110 6.60 2.88 4.14
N GLY A 111 6.66 1.55 4.06
CA GLY A 111 7.05 0.72 5.21
C GLY A 111 5.90 0.19 6.09
N MET A 112 4.67 0.07 5.59
CA MET A 112 3.58 -0.73 6.19
C MET A 112 3.20 -1.94 5.33
N ARG A 113 2.81 -3.03 5.99
CA ARG A 113 2.27 -4.26 5.42
C ARG A 113 0.85 -4.47 5.92
N ARG A 114 0.00 -5.00 5.05
CA ARG A 114 -1.32 -5.53 5.41
C ARG A 114 -1.21 -7.04 5.61
N VAL A 115 -1.78 -7.55 6.69
CA VAL A 115 -1.89 -8.99 6.97
C VAL A 115 -3.36 -9.34 7.15
N ASP A 116 -3.89 -10.21 6.30
CA ASP A 116 -5.29 -10.64 6.39
C ASP A 116 -5.49 -11.58 7.59
N LEU A 117 -6.59 -11.36 8.31
CA LEU A 117 -7.00 -12.07 9.51
C LEU A 117 -8.28 -12.89 9.25
N LEU A 118 -8.72 -13.62 10.27
CA LEU A 118 -9.96 -14.40 10.24
C LEU A 118 -11.17 -13.52 9.92
N GLY A 119 -12.08 -14.02 9.07
CA GLY A 119 -13.35 -13.35 8.78
C GLY A 119 -13.25 -12.17 7.79
N GLY A 120 -12.11 -11.99 7.13
CA GLY A 120 -11.89 -10.88 6.20
C GLY A 120 -11.44 -9.59 6.87
N ASP A 121 -11.23 -9.63 8.20
CA ASP A 121 -10.49 -8.61 8.95
C ASP A 121 -9.06 -8.51 8.42
N TYR A 122 -8.36 -7.41 8.74
CA TYR A 122 -6.94 -7.29 8.44
C TYR A 122 -6.22 -6.41 9.45
N ALA A 123 -4.95 -6.71 9.72
CA ALA A 123 -4.05 -5.83 10.46
C ALA A 123 -3.18 -5.02 9.52
N VAL A 124 -2.91 -3.77 9.88
CA VAL A 124 -1.86 -2.95 9.26
C VAL A 124 -0.73 -2.82 10.27
N LEU A 125 0.49 -3.17 9.85
CA LEU A 125 1.69 -3.22 10.68
C LEU A 125 2.87 -2.58 9.93
N PRO A 126 3.88 -2.02 10.59
CA PRO A 126 5.11 -1.66 9.92
C PRO A 126 5.79 -2.88 9.28
N SER A 127 6.22 -2.75 8.02
CA SER A 127 6.95 -3.78 7.27
C SER A 127 8.29 -4.15 7.91
N SER A 128 8.85 -3.27 8.74
CA SER A 128 10.06 -3.52 9.52
C SER A 128 9.84 -4.45 10.71
N TRP A 129 8.59 -4.73 11.09
CA TRP A 129 8.30 -5.62 12.21
C TRP A 129 8.47 -7.09 11.81
N THR A 130 9.07 -7.86 12.72
CA THR A 130 9.32 -9.29 12.50
C THR A 130 8.09 -10.10 12.86
N LEU A 131 7.53 -10.86 11.92
CA LEU A 131 6.45 -11.80 12.25
C LEU A 131 7.03 -13.09 12.86
N LEU A 132 6.47 -13.54 13.98
CA LEU A 132 6.87 -14.79 14.63
C LEU A 132 6.36 -16.03 13.88
N GLU A 133 5.28 -15.87 13.13
CA GLU A 133 4.68 -16.88 12.25
C GLU A 133 4.52 -16.35 10.83
N THR A 134 4.20 -17.23 9.88
CA THR A 134 3.89 -16.80 8.50
C THR A 134 2.55 -16.07 8.45
N GLU A 135 2.36 -15.23 7.43
CA GLU A 135 1.07 -14.54 7.21
C GLU A 135 -0.09 -15.52 6.99
N GLU A 136 0.17 -16.73 6.49
CA GLU A 136 -0.88 -17.74 6.30
C GLU A 136 -1.52 -18.17 7.64
N CYS A 137 -0.74 -18.20 8.73
CA CYS A 137 -1.28 -18.49 10.06
C CYS A 137 -2.27 -17.41 10.52
N ALA A 138 -2.07 -16.16 10.10
CA ALA A 138 -2.87 -15.01 10.51
C ALA A 138 -4.33 -15.12 10.08
N LYS A 139 -4.61 -15.77 8.93
CA LYS A 139 -5.97 -15.99 8.41
C LYS A 139 -6.87 -16.84 9.32
N SER A 140 -6.27 -17.57 10.26
CA SER A 140 -6.98 -18.37 11.27
C SER A 140 -7.13 -17.65 12.62
N CYS A 141 -6.60 -16.42 12.72
CA CYS A 141 -6.50 -15.66 13.96
C CYS A 141 -7.27 -14.34 13.86
N SER A 142 -7.80 -13.88 14.99
CA SER A 142 -8.57 -12.64 15.10
C SER A 142 -7.79 -11.51 15.75
N GLN A 143 -6.67 -11.81 16.41
CA GLN A 143 -5.88 -10.84 17.17
C GLN A 143 -4.40 -10.89 16.78
N VAL A 144 -3.74 -9.75 16.97
CA VAL A 144 -2.30 -9.60 16.78
C VAL A 144 -1.69 -9.10 18.08
N GLY A 145 -0.74 -9.87 18.62
CA GLY A 145 0.04 -9.49 19.77
C GLY A 145 1.43 -9.01 19.36
N ILE A 146 1.98 -8.08 20.11
CA ILE A 146 3.27 -7.42 19.89
C ILE A 146 4.20 -7.73 21.05
N ILE A 147 5.45 -8.06 20.75
CA ILE A 147 6.55 -8.04 21.70
C ILE A 147 7.40 -6.80 21.42
N GLU A 148 7.52 -5.95 22.42
CA GLU A 148 8.33 -4.72 22.38
C GLU A 148 9.34 -4.75 23.52
N ILE A 149 10.55 -4.26 23.27
CA ILE A 149 11.59 -4.15 24.29
C ILE A 149 11.76 -2.68 24.65
N ARG A 150 11.31 -2.29 25.85
CA ARG A 150 11.61 -0.97 26.39
C ARG A 150 13.12 -0.84 26.57
N GLY A 151 13.69 0.28 26.12
CA GLY A 151 15.16 0.44 26.07
C GLY A 151 15.85 -0.38 24.97
N GLY A 152 15.07 -1.07 24.11
CA GLY A 152 15.57 -1.96 23.06
C GLY A 152 16.40 -1.26 21.98
N ALA A 153 16.31 0.06 21.85
CA ALA A 153 17.13 0.84 20.92
C ALA A 153 18.64 0.63 21.13
N LYS A 154 19.09 0.43 22.37
CA LYS A 154 20.50 0.10 22.69
C LYS A 154 20.96 -1.23 22.06
N TYR A 155 20.02 -2.13 21.84
CA TYR A 155 20.27 -3.46 21.28
C TYR A 155 19.95 -3.54 19.79
N ASP A 156 19.46 -2.46 19.16
CA ASP A 156 18.87 -2.49 17.82
C ASP A 156 17.76 -3.57 17.72
N ALA A 157 16.91 -3.59 18.75
CA ALA A 157 15.85 -4.60 18.86
C ALA A 157 14.70 -4.28 17.91
N PRO A 158 14.23 -5.24 17.08
CA PRO A 158 13.02 -5.08 16.30
C PRO A 158 11.79 -5.24 17.18
N HIS A 159 10.65 -4.79 16.67
CA HIS A 159 9.35 -5.21 17.21
C HIS A 159 8.98 -6.57 16.59
N PHE A 160 8.33 -7.41 17.38
CA PHE A 160 7.83 -8.70 16.91
C PHE A 160 6.32 -8.71 16.95
N ALA A 161 5.68 -9.23 15.91
CA ALA A 161 4.23 -9.43 15.88
C ALA A 161 3.91 -10.92 15.77
N PHE A 162 2.85 -11.36 16.44
CA PHE A 162 2.37 -12.73 16.45
C PHE A 162 0.85 -12.79 16.43
N PHE A 163 0.31 -13.90 15.97
CA PHE A 163 -1.14 -14.07 15.82
C PHE A 163 -1.72 -14.95 16.94
N HIS A 164 -2.93 -14.61 17.41
CA HIS A 164 -3.64 -15.36 18.45
C HIS A 164 -5.17 -15.15 18.39
N ASN A 165 -5.90 -15.91 19.22
CA ASN A 165 -7.37 -15.89 19.35
C ASN A 165 -7.82 -15.71 20.82
N GLY A 166 -7.03 -15.02 21.63
CA GLY A 166 -7.24 -14.91 23.08
C GLY A 166 -5.96 -15.22 23.86
N GLU A 167 -6.02 -16.16 24.79
CA GLU A 167 -4.86 -16.54 25.61
C GLU A 167 -3.71 -17.12 24.77
N TYR A 168 -2.47 -16.76 25.13
CA TYR A 168 -1.25 -17.26 24.51
C TYR A 168 -0.13 -17.44 25.53
N SER A 169 0.83 -18.32 25.23
CA SER A 169 2.01 -18.52 26.06
C SER A 169 3.09 -17.50 25.72
N GLN A 170 3.32 -16.52 26.60
CA GLN A 170 4.44 -15.56 26.47
C GLN A 170 5.79 -16.28 26.33
N LYS A 171 5.98 -17.39 27.07
CA LYS A 171 7.21 -18.20 26.99
C LYS A 171 7.43 -18.79 25.58
N ASP A 172 6.39 -19.33 24.95
CA ASP A 172 6.51 -19.86 23.57
C ASP A 172 6.81 -18.75 22.57
N LYS A 173 6.09 -17.61 22.67
CA LYS A 173 6.31 -16.46 21.78
C LYS A 173 7.71 -15.88 21.94
N LEU A 174 8.19 -15.74 23.17
CA LEU A 174 9.55 -15.29 23.44
C LEU A 174 10.59 -16.26 22.87
N GLN A 175 10.42 -17.58 23.06
CA GLN A 175 11.33 -18.57 22.48
C GLN A 175 11.39 -18.49 20.95
N ARG A 176 10.26 -18.24 20.28
CA ARG A 176 10.22 -18.02 18.83
C ARG A 176 10.93 -16.72 18.44
N ALA A 177 10.68 -15.63 19.17
CA ALA A 177 11.37 -14.36 18.97
C ALA A 177 12.89 -14.51 19.11
N THR A 178 13.37 -15.22 20.14
CA THR A 178 14.80 -15.51 20.36
C THR A 178 15.39 -16.34 19.23
N LYS A 179 14.64 -17.27 18.63
CA LYS A 179 15.12 -18.03 17.47
C LYS A 179 15.30 -17.15 16.23
N LEU A 180 14.40 -16.21 16.00
CA LEU A 180 14.46 -15.27 14.86
C LEU A 180 15.51 -14.17 15.09
N TRP A 181 15.67 -13.73 16.32
CA TRP A 181 16.60 -12.69 16.72
C TRP A 181 17.40 -13.12 17.97
N PRO A 182 18.53 -13.82 17.78
CA PRO A 182 19.31 -14.40 18.88
C PRO A 182 19.79 -13.39 19.93
N ARG A 183 19.96 -12.11 19.57
CA ARG A 183 20.33 -11.03 20.50
C ARG A 183 19.30 -10.77 21.60
N MET A 184 18.10 -11.37 21.51
CA MET A 184 17.15 -11.42 22.62
C MET A 184 17.78 -12.00 23.91
N THR A 185 18.76 -12.90 23.80
CA THR A 185 19.44 -13.44 24.99
C THR A 185 20.23 -12.39 25.76
N ASP A 186 20.76 -11.37 25.08
CA ASP A 186 21.45 -10.25 25.74
C ASP A 186 20.46 -9.39 26.51
N VAL A 187 19.30 -9.11 25.91
CA VAL A 187 18.20 -8.38 26.54
C VAL A 187 17.72 -9.10 27.79
N MET A 188 17.47 -10.41 27.70
CA MET A 188 17.03 -11.23 28.84
C MET A 188 18.08 -11.34 29.96
N ARG A 189 19.38 -11.29 29.61
CA ARG A 189 20.47 -11.29 30.60
C ARG A 189 20.54 -9.95 31.33
N ASP A 190 20.31 -8.87 30.61
CA ASP A 190 20.46 -7.50 31.12
C ASP A 190 19.15 -6.99 31.78
N GLU A 191 18.05 -7.74 31.71
CA GLU A 191 16.79 -7.49 32.43
C GLU A 191 17.02 -7.52 33.95
N VAL A 192 16.55 -6.49 34.66
CA VAL A 192 16.60 -6.41 36.12
C VAL A 192 15.20 -6.67 36.65
N LYS A 193 15.02 -7.62 37.57
CA LYS A 193 13.71 -7.88 38.18
C LYS A 193 13.44 -6.90 39.33
N LEU A 194 12.17 -6.52 39.49
CA LEU A 194 11.74 -5.76 40.67
C LEU A 194 11.94 -6.58 41.94
N VAL A 195 12.52 -5.93 42.94
CA VAL A 195 12.71 -6.44 44.30
C VAL A 195 11.82 -5.61 45.23
N THR A 196 11.07 -6.31 46.06
CA THR A 196 10.19 -5.70 47.07
C THR A 196 10.73 -6.00 48.47
N ASP A 197 10.49 -5.08 49.40
CA ASP A 197 10.63 -5.37 50.83
C ASP A 197 9.42 -6.14 51.38
N ASP A 198 9.47 -6.49 52.67
CA ASP A 198 8.41 -7.24 53.35
C ASP A 198 7.07 -6.46 53.43
N GLU A 199 7.09 -5.15 53.18
CA GLU A 199 5.92 -4.26 53.17
C GLU A 199 5.38 -4.05 51.75
N GLY A 200 6.06 -4.58 50.72
CA GLY A 200 5.69 -4.46 49.31
C GLY A 200 6.21 -3.21 48.61
N HIS A 201 7.08 -2.41 49.24
CA HIS A 201 7.73 -1.28 48.58
C HIS A 201 8.86 -1.75 47.67
N TYR A 202 8.98 -1.11 46.50
CA TYR A 202 10.02 -1.44 45.52
C TYR A 202 11.37 -0.82 45.91
N LEU A 203 12.37 -1.68 46.15
CA LEU A 203 13.70 -1.27 46.59
C LEU A 203 14.61 -0.85 45.44
N ASN A 204 14.36 -1.33 44.22
CA ASN A 204 15.21 -1.10 43.04
C ASN A 204 14.42 -0.61 41.82
N MET A 205 13.35 0.17 42.04
CA MET A 205 12.49 0.67 40.96
C MET A 205 13.28 1.41 39.87
N ASP A 206 14.20 2.29 40.26
CA ASP A 206 14.99 3.08 39.29
C ASP A 206 15.91 2.20 38.44
N GLU A 207 16.55 1.19 39.07
CA GLU A 207 17.40 0.24 38.37
C GLU A 207 16.58 -0.63 37.40
N HIS A 208 15.42 -1.10 37.84
CA HIS A 208 14.49 -1.87 37.01
C HIS A 208 14.03 -1.07 35.78
N LEU A 209 13.62 0.19 35.98
CA LEU A 209 13.14 1.05 34.89
C LEU A 209 14.25 1.49 33.92
N ALA A 210 15.51 1.47 34.36
CA ALA A 210 16.69 1.74 33.52
C ALA A 210 17.16 0.51 32.73
N ALA A 211 16.86 -0.70 33.20
CA ALA A 211 17.13 -1.94 32.49
C ALA A 211 16.18 -2.13 31.28
N PRO A 212 16.56 -2.94 30.27
CA PRO A 212 15.61 -3.32 29.25
C PRO A 212 14.46 -4.14 29.85
N ILE A 213 13.24 -3.99 29.33
CA ILE A 213 12.05 -4.73 29.78
C ILE A 213 11.32 -5.28 28.57
N ILE A 214 11.07 -6.59 28.54
CA ILE A 214 10.30 -7.25 27.49
C ILE A 214 8.81 -7.12 27.81
N CYS A 215 8.09 -6.40 26.96
CA CYS A 215 6.68 -6.11 27.10
C CYS A 215 5.85 -6.86 26.05
N TYR A 216 4.59 -7.16 26.40
CA TYR A 216 3.62 -7.80 25.52
C TYR A 216 2.36 -6.95 25.47
N PHE A 217 1.91 -6.65 24.25
CA PHE A 217 0.72 -5.84 24.01
C PHE A 217 -0.16 -6.51 22.97
N ASN A 218 -1.46 -6.22 22.97
CA ASN A 218 -2.30 -6.53 21.83
C ASN A 218 -2.48 -5.27 21.00
N LEU A 219 -2.49 -5.44 19.68
CA LEU A 219 -2.95 -4.37 18.81
C LEU A 219 -4.43 -4.12 19.02
N LEU A 220 -4.77 -2.84 19.01
CA LEU A 220 -6.14 -2.38 19.15
C LEU A 220 -6.76 -2.14 17.77
N ASP A 221 -8.08 -2.17 17.76
CA ASP A 221 -8.86 -1.92 16.55
C ASP A 221 -8.79 -0.44 16.15
N ALA A 222 -8.84 -0.16 14.85
CA ALA A 222 -8.84 1.20 14.30
C ALA A 222 -9.98 2.05 14.87
N SER A 223 -11.14 1.43 15.13
CA SER A 223 -12.32 2.07 15.72
C SER A 223 -12.05 2.60 17.13
N TYR A 224 -11.21 1.93 17.92
CA TYR A 224 -10.84 2.39 19.26
C TYR A 224 -10.09 3.72 19.18
N TYR A 225 -9.04 3.78 18.35
CA TYR A 225 -8.25 5.00 18.15
C TYR A 225 -9.08 6.15 17.60
N GLN A 226 -9.97 5.87 16.64
CA GLN A 226 -10.89 6.86 16.12
C GLN A 226 -11.85 7.40 17.20
N SER A 227 -12.41 6.53 18.05
CA SER A 227 -13.35 6.93 19.10
C SER A 227 -12.69 7.74 20.22
N MET A 228 -11.41 7.49 20.47
CA MET A 228 -10.63 8.15 21.50
C MET A 228 -9.87 9.38 20.96
N GLU A 229 -9.98 9.67 19.66
CA GLU A 229 -9.20 10.71 18.97
C GLU A 229 -7.69 10.59 19.21
N LEU A 230 -7.18 9.35 19.23
CA LEU A 230 -5.78 9.03 19.45
C LEU A 230 -5.09 8.59 18.16
N GLU A 231 -3.82 8.90 18.02
CA GLU A 231 -2.99 8.31 16.98
C GLU A 231 -2.54 6.90 17.38
N PRO A 232 -2.66 5.91 16.47
CA PRO A 232 -2.19 4.56 16.73
C PRO A 232 -0.66 4.51 16.80
N PRO A 233 -0.06 3.84 17.81
CA PRO A 233 1.37 3.67 17.90
C PRO A 233 1.93 3.04 16.62
N TYR A 234 2.94 3.70 16.04
CA TYR A 234 3.55 3.29 14.78
C TYR A 234 2.55 3.10 13.63
N GLY A 235 1.36 3.71 13.70
CA GLY A 235 0.28 3.51 12.73
C GLY A 235 -0.27 2.07 12.68
N ALA A 236 0.07 1.22 13.66
CA ALA A 236 -0.32 -0.18 13.68
C ALA A 236 -1.70 -0.37 14.33
N MET A 237 -2.61 -1.09 13.66
CA MET A 237 -3.98 -1.31 14.14
C MET A 237 -4.68 -2.46 13.39
N ILE A 238 -5.81 -2.93 13.94
CA ILE A 238 -6.67 -3.94 13.31
C ILE A 238 -7.91 -3.28 12.71
N TYR A 239 -8.25 -3.63 11.47
CA TYR A 239 -9.49 -3.24 10.81
C TYR A 239 -10.44 -4.44 10.80
N ARG A 240 -11.62 -4.22 11.39
CA ARG A 240 -12.70 -5.20 11.41
C ARG A 240 -13.57 -5.03 10.18
N ASN A 241 -13.70 -6.08 9.39
CA ASN A 241 -14.66 -6.12 8.31
C ASN A 241 -16.02 -6.42 8.92
N ASN A 242 -16.73 -5.37 9.35
CA ASN A 242 -18.11 -5.47 9.79
C ASN A 242 -18.97 -5.83 8.58
N VAL A 243 -19.05 -7.12 8.25
CA VAL A 243 -20.10 -7.62 7.38
C VAL A 243 -21.38 -7.58 8.21
N ALA A 244 -22.14 -6.49 8.03
CA ALA A 244 -23.55 -6.43 8.39
C ALA A 244 -24.36 -7.36 7.46
#